data_AF-A0A845RWN8-F1
#
_entry.id   AF-A0A845RWN8-F1
#
_cell.length_a   1.000
_cell.length_b   1.000
_cell.length_c   1.000
_cell.angle_alpha   90.00
_cell.angle_beta   90.00
_cell.angle_gamma   90.00
#
_symmetry.space_group_name_H-M   'P 1'
#
loop_
_entity.id
_entity.type
_entity.pdbx_description
1 polymer ?
#
loop_
_entity_poly.entity_id
_entity_poly.type
_entity_poly.pdbx_seq_one_letter_code
_entity_poly.pdbx_strand_id
1 'polypeptide(L)' 'EIREQFKKLVKKYHPDTNSGDKKFENKLKEITIAYTLLRNNQKNVNHGQ' A
#
# COMPACT_ATOMS: atom_id res chain seq x y z
N GLU A 1 -12.41 5.95 2.74
CA GLU A 1 -12.09 4.49 2.69
C GLU A 1 -10.58 4.20 2.72
N ILE A 2 -10.14 3.01 3.16
CA ILE A 2 -8.72 2.60 3.22
C ILE A 2 -7.99 2.86 1.89
N ARG A 3 -8.68 2.69 0.77
CA ARG A 3 -8.17 2.98 -0.58
C ARG A 3 -7.78 4.46 -0.79
N GLU A 4 -8.49 5.39 -0.20
CA GLU A 4 -8.17 6.82 -0.28
C GLU A 4 -6.93 7.18 0.55
N GLN A 5 -6.83 6.60 1.75
CA GLN A 5 -5.64 6.75 2.59
C GLN A 5 -4.42 6.15 1.91
N PHE A 6 -4.56 4.98 1.27
CA PHE A 6 -3.52 4.38 0.44
C PHE A 6 -3.09 5.32 -0.70
N LYS A 7 -4.03 5.91 -1.46
CA LYS A 7 -3.71 6.90 -2.50
C LYS A 7 -2.95 8.13 -1.95
N LYS A 8 -3.32 8.64 -0.77
CA LYS A 8 -2.63 9.76 -0.12
C LYS A 8 -1.20 9.39 0.26
N LEU A 9 -0.99 8.20 0.80
CA LEU A 9 0.33 7.68 1.15
C LEU A 9 1.21 7.45 -0.07
N VAL A 10 0.64 6.90 -1.16
CA VAL A 10 1.36 6.68 -2.42
C VAL A 10 1.87 8.01 -3.00
N LYS A 11 1.04 9.05 -3.02
CA LYS A 11 1.47 10.38 -3.47
C LYS A 11 2.52 11.01 -2.55
N LYS A 12 2.39 10.80 -1.23
CA LYS A 12 3.36 11.31 -0.24
C LYS A 12 4.72 10.65 -0.37
N TYR A 13 4.76 9.37 -0.72
CA TYR A 13 5.98 8.56 -0.80
C TYR A 13 6.38 8.22 -2.24
N HIS A 14 5.85 8.93 -3.23
CA HIS A 14 6.15 8.67 -4.64
C HIS A 14 7.62 9.02 -4.93
N PRO A 15 8.37 8.21 -5.69
CA PRO A 15 9.78 8.48 -5.97
C PRO A 15 9.98 9.80 -6.74
N ASP A 16 9.03 10.18 -7.59
CA ASP A 16 9.06 11.44 -8.35
C ASP A 16 9.10 12.68 -7.44
N THR A 17 8.32 12.69 -6.34
CA THR A 17 8.28 13.82 -5.39
C THR A 17 9.37 13.73 -4.32
N ASN A 18 10.05 12.58 -4.20
CA ASN A 18 11.04 12.31 -3.17
C ASN A 18 12.43 12.00 -3.77
N SER A 19 12.68 12.41 -5.02
CA SER A 19 13.97 12.26 -5.70
C SER A 19 14.53 10.83 -5.72
N GLY A 20 13.66 9.81 -5.74
CA GLY A 20 14.07 8.40 -5.71
C GLY A 20 14.68 7.94 -4.38
N ASP A 21 14.37 8.63 -3.27
CA ASP A 21 14.87 8.26 -1.95
C ASP A 21 14.35 6.86 -1.53
N LYS A 22 15.31 5.94 -1.37
CA LYS A 22 15.07 4.52 -1.03
C LYS A 22 14.26 4.33 0.24
N LYS A 23 14.31 5.29 1.18
CA LYS A 23 13.59 5.21 2.45
C LYS A 23 12.09 5.31 2.22
N PHE A 24 11.67 6.16 1.29
CA PHE A 24 10.27 6.26 0.88
C PHE A 24 9.83 5.11 -0.02
N GLU A 25 10.73 4.59 -0.86
CA GLU A 25 10.47 3.38 -1.65
C GLU A 25 10.15 2.18 -0.76
N ASN A 26 10.98 1.92 0.27
CA ASN A 26 10.73 0.85 1.24
C ASN A 26 9.39 1.03 1.97
N LYS A 27 9.09 2.27 2.39
CA LYS A 27 7.85 2.57 3.10
C LYS A 27 6.62 2.39 2.21
N LEU A 28 6.71 2.79 0.94
CA LEU A 28 5.67 2.57 -0.06
C LEU A 28 5.42 1.07 -0.30
N LYS A 29 6.49 0.28 -0.31
CA LYS A 29 6.44 -1.18 -0.45
C LYS A 29 5.71 -1.83 0.73
N GLU A 30 6.06 -1.47 1.96
CA GLU A 30 5.37 -1.94 3.17
C GLU A 30 3.87 -1.59 3.17
N ILE A 31 3.53 -0.35 2.82
CA ILE A 31 2.13 0.12 2.75
C ILE A 31 1.35 -0.67 1.68
N THR A 32 1.97 -0.99 0.55
CA THR A 32 1.37 -1.79 -0.52
C THR A 32 1.12 -3.23 -0.10
N ILE A 33 2.06 -3.83 0.63
CA ILE A 33 1.92 -5.18 1.19
C ILE A 33 0.80 -5.20 2.23
N ALA A 34 0.80 -4.27 3.18
CA ALA A 34 -0.24 -4.17 4.20
C ALA A 34 -1.64 -3.96 3.58
N TYR A 35 -1.78 -3.08 2.60
CA TYR A 35 -3.04 -2.88 1.88
C TYR A 35 -3.50 -4.14 1.14
N THR A 36 -2.57 -4.84 0.49
CA THR A 36 -2.86 -6.10 -0.20
C THR A 36 -3.31 -7.17 0.78
N LEU A 37 -2.62 -7.33 1.91
CA LEU A 37 -3.00 -8.25 2.98
C LEU A 37 -4.35 -7.92 3.58
N LEU A 38 -4.63 -6.64 3.89
CA LEU A 38 -5.94 -6.21 4.39
C LEU A 38 -7.04 -6.52 3.37
N ARG A 39 -6.82 -6.21 2.08
CA ARG A 39 -7.78 -6.51 1.01
C ARG A 39 -7.95 -8.01 0.77
N ASN A 40 -6.88 -8.79 0.90
CA ASN A 40 -6.95 -10.25 0.82
C ASN A 40 -7.69 -10.81 2.02
N ASN A 41 -7.38 -10.38 3.24
CA ASN A 41 -8.06 -10.84 4.46
C ASN A 41 -9.58 -10.59 4.37
N GLN A 42 -9.99 -9.47 3.77
CA GLN A 42 -11.39 -9.19 3.45
C GLN A 42 -11.97 -10.12 2.36
N LYS A 43 -11.15 -10.56 1.38
CA LYS A 43 -11.54 -11.53 0.34
C LYS A 43 -11.51 -12.99 0.81
N ASN A 44 -10.71 -13.31 1.82
CA ASN A 44 -10.48 -14.68 2.32
C ASN A 44 -11.68 -15.25 3.08
N VAL A 45 -12.72 -14.46 3.32
CA VAL A 45 -14.01 -14.96 3.83
C VAL A 45 -14.79 -15.72 2.74
N ASN A 46 -14.32 -15.75 1.48
CA ASN A 46 -15.02 -16.38 0.35
C ASN A 46 -14.14 -17.29 -0.54
N HIS A 47 -13.08 -17.89 0.01
CA HIS A 47 -12.46 -19.06 -0.62
C HIS A 47 -12.37 -20.19 0.41
N GLY A 48 -13.52 -20.79 0.66
CA GLY A 48 -13.58 -22.18 1.09
C GLY A 48 -12.89 -23.05 0.04
N GLN A 49 -12.03 -23.93 0.54
CA GLN A 49 -11.61 -25.16 -0.13
C GLN A 49 -12.82 -26.00 -0.55
#